data_AF-A0A8C8S3U2-F1
#
_entry.id   AF-A0A8C8S3U2-F1
#
_cell.length_a   1.000
_cell.length_b   1.000
_cell.length_c   1.000
_cell.angle_alpha   90.00
_cell.angle_beta   90.00
_cell.angle_gamma   90.00
#
_symmetry.space_group_name_H-M   'P 1'
#
loop_
_entity.id
_entity.type
_entity.pdbx_description
1 polymer ?
#
loop_
_entity_poly.entity_id
_entity_poly.type
_entity_poly.pdbx_seq_one_letter_code
_entity_poly.pdbx_strand_id
1 'polypeptide(L)'
;MEKTVKDHLVYKIRELGQDELKEFKSKLNTFPVKEGYNRIPWGELEKADVLDVVRKLIGYYKEDYAVEVTVKLLTDINKRDLAERLLKETGTALQRESGSSIVSPKQPIHLGNTS
;
A
#
# COMPACT_ATOMS: atom_id res chain seq x y z
N MET A 1 -4.31 0.40 -17.10
CA MET A 1 -3.47 -0.68 -16.53
C MET A 1 -3.96 -0.91 -15.11
N GLU A 2 -4.67 -2.00 -14.86
CA GLU A 2 -5.03 -2.41 -13.49
C GLU A 2 -3.75 -2.78 -12.76
N LYS A 3 -3.30 -1.93 -11.85
CA LYS A 3 -2.17 -2.23 -10.98
C LYS A 3 -2.65 -3.22 -9.92
N THR A 4 -1.95 -4.33 -9.75
CA THR A 4 -2.32 -5.36 -8.75
C THR A 4 -1.93 -4.91 -7.35
N VAL A 5 -2.45 -5.56 -6.30
CA VAL A 5 -2.05 -5.27 -4.90
C VAL A 5 -0.53 -5.32 -4.74
N LYS A 6 0.10 -6.30 -5.40
CA LYS A 6 1.56 -6.41 -5.50
C LYS A 6 2.23 -5.16 -6.06
N ASP A 7 1.75 -4.61 -7.17
CA ASP A 7 2.33 -3.41 -7.78
C ASP A 7 2.25 -2.21 -6.83
N HIS A 8 1.13 -2.06 -6.12
CA HIS A 8 0.97 -1.01 -5.11
C HIS A 8 1.96 -1.17 -3.96
N LEU A 9 2.10 -2.38 -3.41
CA LEU A 9 3.08 -2.68 -2.36
C LEU A 9 4.52 -2.39 -2.82
N VAL A 10 4.89 -2.83 -4.03
CA VAL A 10 6.21 -2.57 -4.60
C VAL A 10 6.47 -1.08 -4.72
N TYR A 11 5.50 -0.33 -5.23
CA TYR A 11 5.64 1.12 -5.36
C TYR A 11 5.85 1.80 -4.01
N LYS A 12 5.09 1.42 -2.97
CA LYS A 12 5.24 2.02 -1.63
C LYS A 12 6.55 1.68 -0.96
N ILE A 13 6.99 0.43 -1.03
CA ILE A 13 8.26 0.02 -0.45
C ILE A 13 9.44 0.61 -1.25
N ARG A 14 9.28 0.85 -2.56
CA ARG A 14 10.29 1.52 -3.39
C ARG A 14 10.43 3.02 -3.09
N GLU A 15 9.36 3.67 -2.65
CA GLU A 15 9.39 5.07 -2.21
C GLU A 15 10.12 5.23 -0.87
N LEU A 16 10.34 4.13 -0.12
CA LEU A 16 11.16 4.16 1.08
C LEU A 16 12.63 4.35 0.72
N GLY A 17 13.31 5.22 1.48
CA GLY A 17 14.77 5.35 1.43
C GLY A 17 15.48 4.08 1.90
N GLN A 18 16.80 3.99 1.68
CA GLN A 18 17.59 2.83 2.12
C GLN A 18 17.51 2.59 3.63
N ASP A 19 17.56 3.64 4.45
CA ASP A 19 17.46 3.54 5.91
C ASP A 19 16.08 3.08 6.36
N GLU A 20 15.04 3.64 5.76
CA GLU A 20 13.64 3.29 6.03
C GLU A 20 13.32 1.85 5.62
N LEU A 21 13.89 1.39 4.50
CA LEU A 21 13.76 0.01 4.06
C LEU A 21 14.45 -0.96 5.02
N LYS A 22 15.62 -0.59 5.58
CA LYS A 22 16.29 -1.39 6.63
C LYS A 22 15.43 -1.48 7.89
N GLU A 23 14.86 -0.36 8.35
CA GLU A 23 13.93 -0.36 9.47
C GLU A 23 12.68 -1.19 9.18
N PHE A 24 12.09 -1.04 7.99
CA PHE A 24 10.94 -1.81 7.56
C PHE A 24 11.21 -3.32 7.61
N LYS A 25 12.35 -3.78 7.08
CA LYS A 25 12.77 -5.18 7.15
C LYS A 25 12.95 -5.65 8.60
N SER A 26 13.56 -4.83 9.44
CA SER A 26 13.80 -5.14 10.85
C SER A 26 12.48 -5.34 11.58
N LYS A 27 11.54 -4.40 11.37
CA LYS A 27 10.20 -4.47 11.93
C LYS A 27 9.42 -5.66 11.40
N LEU A 28 9.50 -5.96 10.10
CA LEU A 28 8.87 -7.13 9.48
C LEU A 28 9.33 -8.46 10.09
N ASN A 29 10.63 -8.58 10.44
CA ASN A 29 11.16 -9.75 11.12
C ASN A 29 10.66 -9.88 12.57
N THR A 30 10.54 -8.75 13.28
CA THR A 30 10.01 -8.74 14.66
C THR A 30 8.48 -8.76 14.73
N PHE A 31 7.80 -8.60 13.59
CA PHE A 31 6.36 -8.43 13.55
C PHE A 31 5.64 -9.70 14.02
N PRO A 32 4.73 -9.60 15.00
CA PRO A 32 3.93 -10.74 15.43
C PRO A 32 2.90 -11.10 14.36
N VAL A 33 3.19 -12.16 13.62
CA VAL A 33 2.27 -12.73 12.62
C VAL A 33 1.11 -13.45 13.31
N LYS A 34 -0.06 -13.49 12.66
CA LYS A 34 -1.24 -14.22 13.15
C LYS A 34 -0.95 -15.72 13.29
N GLU A 35 -1.67 -16.38 14.18
CA GLU A 35 -1.58 -17.84 14.35
C GLU A 35 -1.85 -18.55 13.01
N GLY A 36 -0.98 -19.51 12.67
CA GLY A 36 -1.00 -20.19 11.36
C GLY A 36 -0.11 -19.56 10.29
N TYR A 37 0.46 -18.38 10.52
CA TYR A 37 1.44 -17.77 9.62
C TYR A 37 2.86 -17.90 10.18
N ASN A 38 3.83 -18.04 9.27
CA ASN A 38 5.24 -18.08 9.62
C ASN A 38 5.90 -16.72 9.38
N ARG A 39 6.84 -16.37 10.26
CA ARG A 39 7.68 -15.18 10.09
C ARG A 39 8.67 -15.42 8.97
N ILE A 40 8.95 -14.37 8.21
CA ILE A 40 9.97 -14.42 7.17
C ILE A 40 11.34 -14.32 7.86
N PRO A 41 12.28 -15.25 7.62
CA PRO A 41 13.58 -15.23 8.26
C PRO A 41 14.40 -14.00 7.88
N TRP A 42 15.08 -13.40 8.85
CA TRP A 42 15.93 -12.22 8.65
C TRP A 42 16.95 -12.36 7.51
N GLY A 43 17.60 -13.52 7.41
CA GLY A 43 18.62 -13.75 6.37
C GLY A 43 18.09 -13.61 4.94
N GLU A 44 16.80 -13.89 4.71
CA GLU A 44 16.17 -13.65 3.42
C GLU A 44 15.74 -12.19 3.25
N LEU A 45 15.25 -11.54 4.31
CA LEU A 45 14.84 -10.14 4.27
C LEU A 45 16.03 -9.18 4.09
N GLU A 46 17.16 -9.46 4.73
CA GLU A 46 18.37 -8.63 4.69
C GLU A 46 18.83 -8.43 3.24
N LYS A 47 18.95 -9.54 2.49
CA LYS A 47 19.41 -9.58 1.10
C LYS A 47 18.31 -9.34 0.08
N ALA A 48 17.04 -9.38 0.47
CA ALA A 48 15.92 -9.19 -0.45
C ALA A 48 15.84 -7.74 -0.94
N ASP A 49 15.66 -7.57 -2.24
CA ASP A 49 15.26 -6.31 -2.85
C ASP A 49 13.79 -5.99 -2.60
N VAL A 50 13.36 -4.78 -2.95
CA VAL A 50 11.96 -4.32 -2.80
C VAL A 50 10.97 -5.33 -3.39
N LEU A 51 11.26 -5.86 -4.59
CA LEU A 51 10.42 -6.85 -5.25
C LEU A 51 10.36 -8.17 -4.48
N ASP A 52 11.49 -8.65 -3.98
CA ASP A 52 11.56 -9.89 -3.20
C ASP A 52 10.84 -9.75 -1.86
N VAL A 53 11.00 -8.61 -1.18
CA VAL A 53 10.27 -8.32 0.07
C VAL A 53 8.76 -8.41 -0.16
N VAL A 54 8.23 -7.78 -1.21
CA VAL A 54 6.79 -7.85 -1.51
C VAL A 54 6.38 -9.25 -1.91
N ARG A 55 7.19 -9.95 -2.72
CA ARG A 55 6.89 -11.32 -3.14
C ARG A 55 6.83 -12.27 -1.95
N LYS A 56 7.73 -12.11 -0.97
CA LYS A 56 7.71 -12.87 0.29
C LYS A 56 6.50 -12.49 1.14
N LEU A 57 6.18 -11.20 1.29
CA LEU A 57 4.97 -10.74 1.97
C LEU A 57 3.71 -11.43 1.41
N ILE A 58 3.49 -11.34 0.09
CA ILE A 58 2.30 -11.94 -0.54
C ILE A 58 2.35 -13.47 -0.50
N GLY A 59 3.53 -14.07 -0.67
CA GLY A 59 3.68 -15.53 -0.64
C GLY A 59 3.39 -16.13 0.74
N TYR A 60 3.83 -15.46 1.81
CA TYR A 60 3.63 -15.93 3.19
C TYR A 60 2.28 -15.51 3.75
N TYR A 61 1.87 -14.27 3.54
CA TYR A 61 0.72 -13.67 4.20
C TYR A 61 -0.53 -13.58 3.31
N LYS A 62 -0.41 -13.74 1.98
CA LYS A 62 -1.44 -13.42 0.97
C LYS A 62 -1.69 -11.92 0.84
N GLU A 63 -2.31 -11.53 -0.27
CA GLU A 63 -2.48 -10.13 -0.68
C GLU A 63 -3.16 -9.27 0.40
N ASP A 64 -4.31 -9.70 0.93
CA ASP A 64 -5.03 -8.97 1.99
C ASP A 64 -4.19 -8.72 3.25
N TYR A 65 -3.59 -9.78 3.81
CA TYR A 65 -2.83 -9.64 5.05
C TYR A 65 -1.48 -8.97 4.81
N ALA A 66 -0.87 -9.13 3.63
CA ALA A 66 0.34 -8.41 3.24
C ALA A 66 0.13 -6.89 3.24
N VAL A 67 -1.04 -6.42 2.78
CA VAL A 67 -1.40 -5.00 2.86
C VAL A 67 -1.51 -4.54 4.30
N GLU A 68 -2.25 -5.25 5.15
CA GLU A 68 -2.41 -4.92 6.57
C GLU A 68 -1.06 -4.85 7.30
N VAL A 69 -0.18 -5.84 7.07
CA VAL A 69 1.18 -5.88 7.63
C VAL A 69 2.00 -4.70 7.14
N THR A 70 2.00 -4.43 5.82
CA THR A 70 2.79 -3.34 5.24
C THR A 70 2.35 -1.97 5.77
N VAL A 71 1.04 -1.73 5.89
CA VAL A 71 0.49 -0.49 6.46
C VAL A 71 0.94 -0.29 7.92
N LYS A 72 0.91 -1.36 8.73
CA LYS A 72 1.38 -1.29 10.13
C LYS A 72 2.87 -0.99 10.22
N LEU A 73 3.68 -1.64 9.39
CA LEU A 73 5.13 -1.43 9.37
C LEU A 73 5.49 -0.02 8.89
N LEU A 74 4.83 0.47 7.83
CA LEU A 74 4.98 1.84 7.35
C LEU A 74 4.61 2.86 8.44
N THR A 75 3.54 2.60 9.19
CA THR A 75 3.14 3.46 10.32
C THR A 75 4.18 3.47 11.45
N ASP A 76 4.79 2.32 11.72
CA ASP A 76 5.80 2.15 12.77
C ASP A 76 7.11 2.90 12.47
N ILE A 77 7.54 2.92 11.20
CA ILE A 77 8.70 3.70 10.73
C ILE A 77 8.36 5.17 10.43
N ASN A 78 7.25 5.69 10.99
CA ASN A 78 6.73 7.05 10.77
C ASN A 78 6.35 7.41 9.32
N LYS A 79 6.19 6.44 8.42
CA LYS A 79 5.73 6.62 7.03
C LYS A 79 4.22 6.48 6.90
N ARG A 80 3.48 7.23 7.72
CA ARG A 80 2.01 7.20 7.78
C ARG A 80 1.36 7.62 6.45
N ASP A 81 1.93 8.60 5.74
CA ASP A 81 1.45 9.04 4.43
C ASP A 81 1.43 7.89 3.41
N LEU A 82 2.53 7.14 3.33
CA LEU A 82 2.63 5.98 2.43
C LEU A 82 1.63 4.89 2.80
N ALA A 83 1.39 4.69 4.10
CA ALA A 83 0.44 3.71 4.62
C ALA A 83 -1.01 4.07 4.26
N GLU A 84 -1.41 5.34 4.41
CA GLU A 84 -2.74 5.81 4.04
C GLU A 84 -2.98 5.72 2.53
N ARG A 85 -1.98 6.10 1.72
CA ARG A 85 -2.08 6.00 0.26
C ARG A 85 -2.19 4.54 -0.18
N LEU A 86 -1.44 3.63 0.45
CA LEU A 86 -1.54 2.20 0.17
C LEU A 86 -2.96 1.68 0.40
N LEU A 87 -3.56 1.95 1.57
CA LEU A 87 -4.93 1.55 1.89
C LEU A 87 -5.96 2.08 0.88
N LYS A 88 -5.78 3.34 0.48
CA LYS A 88 -6.65 4.00 -0.50
C LYS A 88 -6.56 3.35 -1.89
N GLU A 89 -5.36 2.94 -2.28
CA GLU A 89 -5.10 2.30 -3.58
C GLU A 89 -5.53 0.82 -3.61
N THR A 90 -5.39 0.09 -2.50
CA THR A 90 -5.79 -1.33 -2.40
C THR A 90 -7.26 -1.53 -2.04
N GLY A 91 -8.05 -0.45 -1.96
CA GLY A 91 -9.51 -0.54 -1.85
C GLY A 91 -10.04 -0.98 -0.48
N THR A 92 -9.24 -0.89 0.59
CA THR A 92 -9.77 -1.04 1.95
C THR A 92 -10.39 0.29 2.37
N ALA A 93 -11.58 0.57 1.81
CA ALA A 93 -12.31 1.81 1.98
C ALA A 93 -12.78 1.97 3.43
N LEU A 94 -11.99 2.67 4.25
CA LEU A 94 -12.58 3.56 5.25
C LEU A 94 -12.64 4.94 4.63
N GLN A 95 -13.86 5.33 4.31
CA GLN A 95 -14.22 6.59 3.69
C GLN A 95 -13.56 7.77 4.42
N ARG A 96 -12.68 8.49 3.72
CA ARG A 96 -12.50 9.93 3.93
C ARG A 96 -12.83 10.63 2.63
N GLU A 97 -14.13 10.80 2.39
CA GLU A 97 -14.59 11.99 1.68
C GLU A 97 -14.17 13.20 2.53
N SER A 98 -13.31 14.05 1.98
CA SER A 98 -13.41 15.52 2.03
C SER A 98 -12.03 16.15 1.87
N GLY A 99 -11.87 16.93 0.81
CA GLY A 99 -10.84 17.96 0.73
C GLY A 99 -9.94 17.87 -0.50
N SER A 100 -10.43 18.24 -1.67
CA SER A 100 -10.04 19.54 -2.26
C SER A 100 -10.75 19.77 -3.58
N SER A 101 -11.68 20.73 -3.51
CA SER A 101 -12.34 21.41 -4.62
C SER A 101 -11.37 21.80 -5.73
N ILE A 102 -11.70 21.47 -6.98
CA ILE A 102 -11.46 22.37 -8.11
C ILE A 102 -12.79 22.51 -8.85
N VAL A 103 -13.26 23.74 -8.86
CA VAL A 103 -14.52 24.19 -9.39
C VAL A 103 -14.38 24.56 -10.88
N SER A 104 -15.41 24.22 -11.65
CA SER A 104 -15.94 24.95 -12.84
C SER A 104 -15.19 24.94 -14.19
N PRO A 105 -15.82 25.29 -15.34
CA PRO A 105 -17.24 25.58 -15.63
C PRO A 105 -17.87 24.86 -16.86
N LYS A 106 -19.19 24.66 -16.79
CA LYS A 106 -20.26 24.83 -17.82
C LYS A 106 -19.87 24.68 -19.31
N GLN A 107 -20.51 23.74 -20.03
CA GLN A 107 -20.83 23.88 -21.47
C GLN A 107 -22.26 23.38 -21.74
N PRO A 108 -23.03 24.04 -22.63
CA PRO A 108 -24.49 23.88 -22.76
C PRO A 108 -24.86 22.75 -23.73
N ILE A 109 -25.99 22.08 -23.49
CA ILE A 109 -26.63 21.24 -24.52
C ILE A 109 -27.93 21.88 -25.00
N HIS A 110 -27.96 22.08 -26.31
CA HIS A 110 -29.06 22.63 -27.09
C HIS A 110 -30.17 21.59 -27.33
N LEU A 111 -31.37 22.15 -27.58
CA LEU A 111 -32.45 21.63 -28.44
C LEU A 111 -33.33 20.47 -27.95
N GLY A 112 -34.56 20.81 -27.56
CA GLY A 112 -35.79 20.04 -27.77
C GLY A 112 -36.89 21.04 -28.11
N ASN A 113 -37.15 21.25 -29.40
CA ASN A 113 -38.21 20.66 -30.22
C ASN A 113 -39.60 21.31 -29.99
N THR A 114 -39.97 22.10 -30.99
CA THR A 114 -41.29 22.68 -31.16
C THR A 114 -42.22 21.61 -31.72
N SER A 115 -43.38 21.40 -31.10
CA SER A 115 -44.58 20.89 -31.74
C SER A 115 -45.79 21.47 -31.04
#